data_AF-V4MCL4-F1
#
_entry.id   AF-V4MCL4-F1
#
_cell.length_a   1.000
_cell.length_b   1.000
_cell.length_c   1.000
_cell.angle_alpha   90.00
_cell.angle_beta   90.00
_cell.angle_gamma   90.00
#
_symmetry.space_group_name_H-M   'P 1'
#
loop_
_entity.id
_entity.type
_entity.pdbx_description
1 polymer ?
#
loop_
_entity_poly.entity_id
_entity_poly.type
_entity_poly.pdbx_seq_one_letter_code
_entity_poly.pdbx_strand_id
1 'polypeptide(L)'
;MTTSTSQLTTLFIVVALVCAFVPAFSVEEGEAKTLWDTCLLKITPKCALDIIGVVFGNGTITDVCCHDLVEEGKVCHDTLIKYISDIPHLVANETQYLKKRDDLWTHCVSVTKTA
;
A
#
# COMPACT_ATOMS: atom_id res chain seq x y z
N MET A 1 4.10 -25.36 -47.09
CA MET A 1 4.56 -25.03 -45.72
C MET A 1 4.75 -23.52 -45.60
N THR A 2 3.68 -22.74 -45.51
CA THR A 2 3.79 -21.25 -45.45
C THR A 2 2.78 -20.60 -44.51
N THR A 3 1.75 -21.34 -44.06
CA THR A 3 0.69 -20.83 -43.19
C THR A 3 1.07 -20.81 -41.71
N SER A 4 1.88 -21.77 -41.25
CA SER A 4 2.26 -21.89 -39.83
C SER A 4 3.23 -20.80 -39.35
N THR A 5 4.16 -20.37 -40.21
CA THR A 5 5.15 -19.31 -39.91
C THR A 5 4.52 -17.92 -39.89
N SER A 6 3.51 -17.66 -40.73
CA SER A 6 2.75 -16.41 -40.79
C SER A 6 1.84 -16.20 -39.56
N GLN A 7 1.24 -17.29 -39.05
CA GLN A 7 0.43 -17.27 -37.83
C GLN A 7 1.29 -16.99 -36.59
N LEU A 8 2.47 -17.60 -36.51
CA LEU A 8 3.41 -17.37 -35.41
C LEU A 8 3.87 -15.90 -35.36
N THR A 9 4.27 -15.35 -36.51
CA THR A 9 4.76 -13.96 -36.62
C THR A 9 3.68 -12.94 -36.29
N THR A 10 2.43 -13.18 -36.71
CA THR A 10 1.29 -12.31 -36.35
C THR A 10 1.02 -12.33 -34.85
N LEU A 11 1.09 -13.49 -34.20
CA LEU A 11 0.93 -13.62 -32.76
C LEU A 11 1.99 -12.82 -31.98
N PHE A 12 3.25 -12.90 -32.39
CA PHE A 12 4.34 -12.15 -31.75
C PHE A 12 4.14 -10.63 -31.84
N ILE A 13 3.66 -10.13 -32.99
CA ILE A 13 3.40 -8.71 -33.20
C ILE A 13 2.25 -8.22 -32.31
N VAL A 14 1.18 -9.01 -32.19
CA VAL A 14 0.04 -8.67 -31.33
C VAL A 14 0.45 -8.64 -29.86
N VAL A 15 1.24 -9.62 -29.40
CA VAL A 15 1.78 -9.64 -28.03
C VAL A 15 2.65 -8.40 -27.77
N ALA A 16 3.56 -8.08 -28.69
CA ALA A 16 4.45 -6.91 -28.56
C ALA A 16 3.68 -5.58 -28.50
N LEU A 17 2.64 -5.42 -29.33
CA LEU A 17 1.77 -4.24 -29.30
C LEU A 17 1.02 -4.14 -27.97
N VAL A 18 0.41 -5.23 -27.50
CA VAL A 18 -0.30 -5.25 -26.21
C VAL A 18 0.65 -4.89 -25.06
N CYS A 19 1.88 -5.41 -25.06
CA CYS A 19 2.89 -5.07 -24.05
C CYS A 19 3.33 -3.60 -24.10
N ALA A 20 3.32 -2.96 -25.27
CA ALA A 20 3.67 -1.54 -25.42
C ALA A 20 2.51 -0.59 -25.02
N PHE A 21 1.26 -1.06 -25.09
CA PHE A 21 0.09 -0.29 -24.70
C PHE A 21 -0.27 -0.38 -23.23
N VAL A 22 0.19 -1.42 -22.52
CA VAL A 22 0.16 -1.43 -21.06
C VAL A 22 1.17 -0.36 -20.63
N PRO A 23 0.72 0.80 -20.11
CA PRO A 23 1.66 1.71 -19.48
C PRO A 23 2.35 0.87 -18.42
N ALA A 24 3.68 0.93 -18.37
CA ALA A 24 4.42 0.42 -17.25
C ALA A 24 3.96 1.19 -16.00
N PHE A 25 2.87 0.75 -15.39
CA PHE A 25 2.73 0.72 -13.95
C PHE A 25 3.75 -0.30 -13.44
N SER A 26 5.03 -0.10 -13.76
CA SER A 26 6.06 -0.53 -12.83
C SER A 26 5.91 0.42 -11.65
N VAL A 27 4.90 0.15 -10.81
CA VAL A 27 5.16 0.16 -9.37
C VAL A 27 6.44 -0.66 -9.29
N GLU A 28 7.54 -0.02 -8.91
CA GLU A 28 8.81 -0.71 -8.81
C GLU A 28 8.55 -1.91 -7.89
N GLU A 29 8.44 -3.12 -8.45
CA GLU A 29 8.11 -4.33 -7.68
C GLU A 29 9.14 -4.50 -6.55
N GLY A 30 10.35 -3.98 -6.75
CA GLY A 30 11.39 -3.82 -5.73
C GLY A 30 11.00 -2.89 -4.58
N GLU A 31 10.51 -1.67 -4.84
CA GLU A 31 10.06 -0.75 -3.77
C GLU A 31 8.87 -1.34 -3.02
N ALA A 32 7.84 -1.82 -3.72
CA ALA A 32 6.69 -2.42 -3.05
C ALA A 32 7.16 -3.58 -2.15
N LYS A 33 7.89 -4.56 -2.71
CA LYS A 33 8.36 -5.73 -1.96
C LYS A 33 9.21 -5.38 -0.75
N THR A 34 10.14 -4.42 -0.88
CA THR A 34 10.97 -3.99 0.25
C THR A 34 10.15 -3.29 1.33
N LEU A 35 9.13 -2.51 0.98
CA LEU A 35 8.17 -1.95 1.93
C LEU A 35 7.35 -3.05 2.63
N TRP A 36 6.90 -4.05 1.88
CA TRP A 36 6.19 -5.21 2.43
C TRP A 36 7.06 -5.95 3.46
N ASP A 37 8.30 -6.26 3.10
CA ASP A 37 9.23 -7.02 3.95
C ASP A 37 9.71 -6.22 5.17
N THR A 38 9.88 -4.90 5.03
CA THR A 38 10.40 -4.05 6.11
C THR A 38 9.33 -3.61 7.09
N CYS A 39 8.11 -3.36 6.61
CA CYS A 39 7.05 -2.71 7.37
C CYS A 39 5.76 -3.54 7.49
N LEU A 40 5.25 -4.09 6.38
CA LEU A 40 3.93 -4.74 6.38
C LEU A 40 3.92 -6.15 6.94
N LEU A 41 5.06 -6.87 6.91
CA LEU A 41 5.18 -8.17 7.57
C LEU A 41 5.18 -8.08 9.09
N LYS A 42 5.53 -6.92 9.64
CA LYS A 42 5.74 -6.76 11.07
C LYS A 42 4.55 -6.15 11.80
N ILE A 43 3.78 -5.28 11.14
CA ILE A 43 2.44 -4.92 11.61
C ILE A 43 1.52 -6.11 11.35
N THR A 44 0.81 -6.58 12.38
CA THR A 44 -0.13 -7.68 12.18
C THR A 44 -1.23 -7.30 11.17
N PRO A 45 -1.72 -8.23 10.34
CA PRO A 45 -2.76 -7.92 9.34
C PRO A 45 -4.00 -7.26 9.94
N LYS A 46 -4.37 -7.65 11.18
CA LYS A 46 -5.46 -7.02 11.91
C LYS A 46 -5.17 -5.55 12.23
N CYS A 47 -3.99 -5.25 12.77
CA CYS A 47 -3.64 -3.88 13.11
C CYS A 47 -3.49 -2.99 11.86
N ALA A 48 -2.98 -3.54 10.76
CA ALA A 48 -2.95 -2.82 9.49
C ALA A 48 -4.38 -2.43 9.03
N LEU A 49 -5.35 -3.33 9.14
CA LEU A 49 -6.76 -3.01 8.82
C LEU A 49 -7.36 -1.96 9.74
N ASP A 50 -7.10 -2.04 11.05
CA ASP A 50 -7.59 -1.06 12.03
C ASP A 50 -6.99 0.34 11.74
N ILE A 51 -5.70 0.43 11.41
CA ILE A 51 -5.01 1.67 11.01
C ILE A 51 -5.65 2.27 9.76
N ILE A 52 -5.83 1.47 8.71
CA ILE A 52 -6.49 1.90 7.46
C ILE A 52 -7.91 2.40 7.76
N GLY A 53 -8.65 1.67 8.60
CA GLY A 53 -10.03 2.01 8.98
C GLY A 53 -10.14 3.34 9.73
N VAL A 54 -9.16 3.67 10.58
CA VAL A 54 -9.11 4.98 11.26
C VAL A 54 -8.77 6.10 10.27
N VAL A 55 -7.77 5.90 9.41
CA VAL A 55 -7.25 6.95 8.53
C VAL A 55 -8.22 7.28 7.39
N PHE A 56 -8.79 6.26 6.74
CA PHE A 56 -9.67 6.43 5.57
C PHE A 56 -11.16 6.31 5.91
N GLY A 57 -11.51 5.94 7.14
CA GLY A 57 -12.89 5.76 7.59
C GLY A 57 -13.13 6.37 8.96
N ASN A 58 -14.04 5.79 9.73
CA ASN A 58 -14.32 6.16 11.12
C ASN A 58 -14.08 4.95 12.05
N GLY A 59 -13.05 4.17 11.75
CA GLY A 59 -12.66 3.03 12.55
C GLY A 59 -12.07 3.43 13.90
N THR A 60 -11.66 2.41 14.65
CA THR A 60 -11.03 2.55 15.97
C THR A 60 -9.78 1.68 16.00
N ILE A 61 -8.78 2.10 16.77
CA ILE A 61 -7.57 1.32 17.01
C ILE A 61 -7.56 0.82 18.46
N THR A 62 -6.93 -0.33 18.69
CA THR A 62 -6.70 -0.88 20.04
C THR A 62 -5.32 -0.49 20.56
N ASP A 63 -5.14 -0.44 21.87
CA ASP A 63 -3.84 -0.15 22.48
C ASP A 63 -2.75 -1.12 22.01
N VAL A 64 -3.09 -2.41 21.87
CA VAL A 64 -2.19 -3.44 21.32
C VAL A 64 -1.71 -3.04 19.92
N CYS A 65 -2.62 -2.64 19.03
CA CYS A 65 -2.25 -2.19 17.70
C CYS A 65 -1.47 -0.87 17.70
N CYS A 66 -1.67 0.00 18.68
CA CYS A 66 -0.83 1.18 18.87
C CYS A 66 0.59 0.81 19.29
N HIS A 67 0.76 -0.20 20.16
CA HIS A 67 2.07 -0.72 20.51
C HIS A 67 2.80 -1.31 19.29
N ASP A 68 2.14 -2.19 18.54
CA ASP A 68 2.69 -2.75 17.29
C ASP A 68 3.11 -1.62 16.32
N LEU A 69 2.24 -0.63 16.13
CA LEU A 69 2.52 0.50 15.23
C LEU A 69 3.72 1.34 15.67
N VAL A 70 3.84 1.63 16.96
CA VAL A 70 4.94 2.45 17.51
C VAL A 70 6.25 1.67 17.51
N GLU A 71 6.21 0.36 17.80
CA GLU A 71 7.37 -0.53 17.72
C GLU A 71 7.96 -0.56 16.29
N GLU A 72 7.10 -0.63 15.27
CA GLU A 72 7.51 -0.60 13.87
C GLU A 72 7.97 0.79 13.39
N GLY A 73 7.37 1.84 13.95
CA GLY A 73 7.82 3.19 13.75
C GLY A 73 7.08 3.97 12.67
N LYS A 74 7.29 5.30 12.69
CA LYS A 74 6.52 6.25 11.88
C LYS A 74 6.68 6.01 10.37
N VAL A 75 7.85 5.57 9.94
CA VAL A 75 8.12 5.31 8.52
C VAL A 75 7.19 4.20 7.99
N CYS A 76 6.95 3.16 8.78
CA CYS A 76 6.06 2.07 8.39
C CYS A 76 4.59 2.50 8.36
N HIS A 77 4.16 3.31 9.34
CA HIS A 77 2.85 3.95 9.35
C HIS A 77 2.62 4.82 8.10
N ASP A 78 3.52 5.76 7.83
CA ASP A 78 3.39 6.70 6.72
C ASP A 78 3.40 5.97 5.36
N THR A 79 4.25 4.96 5.23
CA THR A 79 4.32 4.09 4.05
C THR A 79 3.01 3.34 3.81
N LEU A 80 2.44 2.72 4.85
CA LEU A 80 1.19 1.97 4.71
C LEU A 80 0.07 2.88 4.21
N ILE A 81 -0.05 4.07 4.79
CA ILE A 81 -1.07 5.03 4.36
C ILE A 81 -0.83 5.49 2.92
N LYS A 82 0.43 5.76 2.54
CA LYS A 82 0.79 6.13 1.17
C LYS A 82 0.42 5.04 0.16
N TYR A 83 0.77 3.79 0.46
CA TYR A 83 0.45 2.65 -0.41
C TYR A 83 -1.06 2.55 -0.67
N ILE A 84 -1.88 2.73 0.37
CA ILE A 84 -3.34 2.70 0.23
C ILE A 84 -3.86 3.95 -0.50
N SER A 85 -3.26 5.12 -0.30
CA SER A 85 -3.69 6.34 -0.99
C SER A 85 -3.36 6.37 -2.48
N ASP A 86 -2.32 5.65 -2.90
CA ASP A 86 -1.93 5.53 -4.31
C ASP A 86 -2.91 4.63 -5.11
N ILE A 87 -3.81 3.92 -4.43
CA ILE A 87 -4.85 3.10 -5.07
C ILE A 87 -5.95 4.03 -5.63
N PRO A 88 -6.15 4.08 -6.97
CA PRO A 88 -6.86 5.16 -7.70
C PRO A 88 -8.39 5.22 -7.50
N HIS A 89 -8.90 4.74 -6.38
CA HIS A 89 -10.33 4.66 -6.04
C HIS A 89 -10.60 4.73 -4.54
N LEU A 90 -9.56 4.75 -3.69
CA LEU A 90 -9.74 4.69 -2.24
C LEU A 90 -9.78 6.06 -1.56
N VAL A 91 -9.45 7.15 -2.25
CA VAL A 91 -9.29 8.45 -1.57
C VAL A 91 -9.89 9.61 -2.34
N ALA A 92 -11.03 10.09 -1.85
CA ALA A 92 -11.42 11.48 -2.00
C ALA A 92 -10.95 12.20 -0.73
N ASN A 93 -10.27 13.34 -0.86
CA ASN A 93 -9.84 14.24 0.23
C ASN A 93 -8.47 13.93 0.88
N GLU A 94 -7.41 14.31 0.17
CA GLU A 94 -6.01 14.16 0.62
C GLU A 94 -5.74 14.78 1.99
N THR A 95 -6.16 16.03 2.17
CA THR A 95 -5.98 16.79 3.41
C THR A 95 -6.57 16.06 4.63
N GLN A 96 -7.70 15.38 4.45
CA GLN A 96 -8.37 14.69 5.55
C GLN A 96 -7.60 13.45 6.01
N TYR A 97 -7.19 12.58 5.08
CA TYR A 97 -6.49 11.35 5.48
C TYR A 97 -5.07 11.67 6.00
N LEU A 98 -4.39 12.68 5.45
CA LEU A 98 -3.07 13.09 5.95
C LEU A 98 -3.16 13.58 7.39
N LYS A 99 -4.19 14.38 7.73
CA LYS A 99 -4.44 14.78 9.11
C LYS A 99 -4.71 13.58 10.00
N LYS A 100 -5.61 12.68 9.59
CA LYS A 100 -5.95 11.48 10.37
C LYS A 100 -4.75 10.55 10.58
N ARG A 101 -3.85 10.44 9.59
CA ARG A 101 -2.57 9.72 9.71
C ARG A 101 -1.73 10.29 10.83
N ASP A 102 -1.54 11.61 10.87
CA ASP A 102 -0.68 12.27 11.86
C ASP A 102 -1.32 12.27 13.26
N ASP A 103 -2.64 12.44 13.35
CA ASP A 103 -3.41 12.34 14.59
C ASP A 103 -3.32 10.93 15.19
N LEU A 104 -3.48 9.88 14.37
CA LEU A 104 -3.36 8.48 14.80
C LEU A 104 -1.96 8.16 15.33
N TRP A 105 -0.91 8.59 14.63
CA TRP A 105 0.46 8.39 15.10
C TRP A 105 0.68 9.04 16.48
N THR A 106 0.24 10.29 16.64
CA THR A 106 0.36 11.04 17.90
C THR A 106 -0.40 10.35 19.02
N HIS A 107 -1.60 9.85 18.73
CA HIS A 107 -2.42 9.09 19.68
C HIS A 107 -1.68 7.83 20.15
N CYS A 108 -1.19 7.00 19.22
CA CYS A 108 -0.50 5.75 19.59
C CYS A 108 0.79 6.00 20.37
N VAL A 109 1.59 7.01 20.00
CA VAL A 109 2.77 7.42 20.78
C VAL A 109 2.40 7.82 22.22
N SER A 110 1.25 8.47 22.41
CA SER A 110 0.77 8.84 23.74
C SER A 110 0.32 7.62 24.56
N VAL A 111 -0.42 6.69 23.94
CA VAL A 111 -0.88 5.45 24.58
C VAL A 111 0.31 4.61 25.03
N THR A 112 1.28 4.39 24.14
CA THR A 112 2.47 3.56 24.42
C THR A 112 3.37 4.13 25.52
N LYS A 113 3.37 5.45 25.76
CA LYS A 113 4.12 6.08 26.87
C LYS A 113 3.44 5.93 28.24
N THR A 114 2.15 5.60 28.25
CA THR A 114 1.32 5.56 29.47
C THR A 114 1.19 4.13 30.01
N ALA A 115 1.55 3.13 29.22
CA ALA A 115 1.62 1.71 29.58
C ALA A 115 3.00 1.34 30.16
#